data_AF-A0A353U1P3-F1
#
_entry.id   AF-A0A353U1P3-F1
#
_cell.length_a   1.000
_cell.length_b   1.000
_cell.length_c   1.000
_cell.angle_alpha   90.00
_cell.angle_beta   90.00
_cell.angle_gamma   90.00
#
_symmetry.space_group_name_H-M   'P 1'
#
loop_
_entity.id
_entity.type
_entity.pdbx_description
1 polymer ?
#
loop_
_entity_poly.entity_id
_entity_poly.type
_entity_poly.pdbx_seq_one_letter_code
_entity_poly.pdbx_strand_id
1 'polypeptide(L)'
;MLVNMQFIFKIHSVLCLLMFPAIASAQLGIDFSADVLSGCAPMEVAFNLSTTEPGYSYSWTFGDGKESSAANPKNVYVNEGAYTVSL
;
A
#
# COMPACT_ATOMS: atom_id res chain seq x y z
N MET A 1 -12.05 51.14 -31.19
CA MET A 1 -10.91 51.18 -30.25
C MET A 1 -10.56 49.74 -29.87
N LEU A 2 -9.30 49.47 -29.49
CA LEU A 2 -8.74 48.12 -29.21
C LEU A 2 -8.44 47.99 -27.70
N VAL A 3 -8.15 46.82 -27.11
CA VAL A 3 -7.76 45.51 -27.68
C VAL A 3 -8.51 44.35 -26.98
N ASN A 4 -8.59 43.20 -27.65
CA ASN A 4 -8.78 41.87 -27.05
C ASN A 4 -7.73 41.59 -25.95
N MET A 5 -8.11 41.06 -24.78
CA MET A 5 -7.27 40.14 -23.98
C MET A 5 -8.11 39.36 -22.93
N GLN A 6 -7.83 38.06 -22.80
CA GLN A 6 -8.28 37.19 -21.71
C GLN A 6 -7.45 37.42 -20.43
N PHE A 7 -7.82 36.70 -19.35
CA PHE A 7 -7.01 36.23 -18.19
C PHE A 7 -7.39 36.71 -16.77
N ILE A 8 -7.88 35.73 -15.99
CA ILE A 8 -7.64 35.51 -14.54
C ILE A 8 -8.41 36.45 -13.57
N PHE A 9 -8.60 35.98 -12.33
CA PHE A 9 -9.17 36.69 -11.17
C PHE A 9 -10.69 36.82 -11.02
N LYS A 10 -11.48 35.73 -11.17
CA LYS A 10 -12.75 35.57 -10.39
C LYS A 10 -13.39 34.17 -10.28
N ILE A 11 -12.60 33.09 -10.13
CA ILE A 11 -13.15 31.75 -9.80
C ILE A 11 -12.31 31.02 -8.73
N HIS A 12 -12.15 31.63 -7.55
CA HIS A 12 -11.71 30.93 -6.33
C HIS A 12 -12.88 30.68 -5.37
N SER A 13 -14.11 30.64 -5.90
CA SER A 13 -15.33 30.43 -5.13
C SER A 13 -15.82 28.99 -5.25
N VAL A 14 -15.51 28.18 -4.24
CA VAL A 14 -16.33 27.05 -3.77
C VAL A 14 -16.71 26.00 -4.84
N LEU A 15 -15.72 25.24 -5.32
CA LEU A 15 -15.96 23.91 -5.89
C LEU A 15 -14.85 22.90 -5.53
N CYS A 16 -14.55 22.80 -4.23
CA CYS A 16 -13.79 21.68 -3.65
C CYS A 16 -14.64 21.01 -2.54
N LEU A 17 -15.90 20.75 -2.88
CA LEU A 17 -16.89 20.08 -2.02
C LEU A 17 -17.63 18.96 -2.78
N LEU A 18 -16.89 18.27 -3.64
CA LEU A 18 -17.13 16.85 -3.89
C LEU A 18 -16.17 16.13 -2.93
N MET A 19 -16.59 15.85 -1.69
CA MET A 19 -17.34 14.62 -1.39
C MET A 19 -16.66 13.37 -1.98
N PHE A 20 -15.33 13.29 -1.89
CA PHE A 20 -14.74 11.98 -1.61
C PHE A 20 -15.36 11.51 -0.29
N PRO A 21 -16.11 10.38 -0.26
CA PRO A 21 -16.23 9.67 0.99
C PRO A 21 -14.82 9.22 1.33
N ALA A 22 -14.19 9.91 2.28
CA ALA A 22 -13.20 9.26 3.10
C ALA A 22 -13.97 8.15 3.83
N ILE A 23 -14.02 6.97 3.20
CA ILE A 23 -14.33 5.73 3.89
C ILE A 23 -13.19 5.57 4.87
N ALA A 24 -13.36 6.16 6.04
CA ALA A 24 -12.44 6.04 7.14
C ALA A 24 -12.47 4.56 7.53
N SER A 25 -11.56 3.79 6.94
CA SER A 25 -11.38 2.40 7.28
C SER A 25 -10.86 2.37 8.71
N ALA A 26 -11.80 2.24 9.65
CA ALA A 26 -11.51 1.76 10.99
C ALA A 26 -11.20 0.26 10.93
N GLN A 27 -10.25 -0.12 10.06
CA GLN A 27 -9.57 -1.38 10.18
C GLN A 27 -8.90 -1.36 11.55
N LEU A 28 -9.05 -2.45 12.30
CA LEU A 28 -8.10 -2.77 13.37
C LEU A 28 -6.78 -3.14 12.65
N GLY A 29 -6.06 -2.08 12.24
CA GLY A 29 -5.11 -2.13 11.14
C GLY A 29 -3.75 -2.60 11.58
N ILE A 30 -3.57 -3.92 11.69
CA ILE A 30 -2.24 -4.49 11.50
C ILE A 30 -1.89 -4.31 10.03
N ASP A 31 -1.16 -3.24 9.76
CA ASP A 31 -0.55 -2.94 8.47
C ASP A 31 0.85 -3.59 8.40
N PHE A 32 1.36 -3.79 7.19
CA PHE A 32 2.68 -4.38 6.98
C PHE A 32 3.43 -3.75 5.81
N SER A 33 4.75 -3.87 5.86
CA SER A 33 5.68 -3.38 4.85
C SER A 33 6.62 -4.49 4.39
N ALA A 34 7.07 -4.41 3.13
CA ALA A 34 8.18 -5.19 2.61
C ALA A 34 9.42 -4.29 2.51
N ASP A 35 10.60 -4.85 2.78
CA ASP A 35 11.89 -4.15 2.60
C ASP A 35 12.23 -3.88 1.13
N VAL A 36 11.76 -4.74 0.22
CA VAL A 36 11.91 -4.58 -1.23
C VAL A 36 10.66 -5.04 -1.98
N LEU A 37 10.31 -4.31 -3.04
CA LEU A 37 9.10 -4.56 -3.85
C LEU A 37 9.40 -5.05 -5.27
N SER A 38 10.65 -4.96 -5.73
CA SER A 38 11.06 -5.38 -7.08
C SER A 38 12.58 -5.61 -7.16
N GLY A 39 12.98 -6.55 -8.02
CA GLY A 39 14.39 -6.91 -8.24
C GLY A 39 14.52 -8.13 -9.15
N CYS A 40 15.73 -8.66 -9.29
CA CYS A 40 15.99 -9.89 -10.03
C CYS A 40 15.87 -11.11 -9.12
N ALA A 41 15.30 -12.21 -9.63
CA ALA A 41 15.27 -13.48 -8.92
C ALA A 41 16.66 -14.19 -8.94
N PRO A 42 17.00 -15.00 -7.91
CA PRO A 42 16.24 -15.23 -6.68
C PRO A 42 16.35 -14.05 -5.72
N MET A 43 15.23 -13.66 -5.10
CA MET A 43 15.13 -12.48 -4.24
C MET A 43 14.55 -12.82 -2.87
N GLU A 44 15.28 -12.52 -1.79
CA GLU A 44 14.73 -12.52 -0.43
C GLU A 44 14.01 -11.20 -0.18
N VAL A 45 12.82 -11.28 0.41
CA VAL A 45 12.01 -10.14 0.88
C VAL A 45 11.62 -10.39 2.34
N ALA A 46 11.87 -9.40 3.19
CA ALA A 46 11.49 -9.40 4.60
C ALA A 46 10.24 -8.55 4.82
N PHE A 47 9.24 -9.12 5.50
CA PHE A 47 8.00 -8.45 5.83
C PHE A 47 8.00 -8.02 7.30
N ASN A 48 7.58 -6.79 7.55
CA ASN A 48 7.59 -6.17 8.87
C ASN A 48 6.22 -5.59 9.19
N LEU A 49 5.69 -5.93 10.37
CA LEU A 49 4.41 -5.39 10.87
C LEU A 49 4.60 -3.99 11.43
N SER A 50 3.65 -3.10 11.12
CA SER A 50 3.60 -1.74 11.68
C SER A 50 3.36 -1.75 13.20
N THR A 51 2.64 -2.75 13.71
CA THR A 51 2.41 -3.02 15.13
C THR A 51 2.42 -4.51 15.41
N THR A 52 3.20 -4.93 16.42
CA THR A 52 3.17 -6.30 16.95
C THR A 52 2.53 -6.31 18.32
N GLU A 53 1.28 -6.77 18.43
CA GLU A 53 0.62 -6.97 19.72
C GLU A 53 0.75 -8.43 20.18
N PRO A 54 1.01 -8.70 21.48
CA PRO A 54 1.06 -10.05 22.01
C PRO A 54 -0.34 -10.69 22.03
N GLY A 55 -0.43 -11.95 21.63
CA GLY A 55 -1.69 -12.71 21.58
C GLY A 55 -2.35 -12.79 20.19
N TYR A 56 -1.82 -12.09 19.19
CA TYR A 56 -2.26 -12.23 17.81
C TYR A 56 -1.55 -13.40 17.12
N SER A 57 -2.28 -14.07 16.22
CA SER A 57 -1.74 -15.06 15.28
C SER A 57 -1.72 -14.46 13.89
N TYR A 58 -0.66 -14.74 13.13
CA TYR A 58 -0.44 -14.21 11.78
C TYR A 58 -0.61 -15.34 10.75
N SER A 59 -1.15 -15.04 9.56
CA SER A 59 -1.43 -16.03 8.52
C SER A 59 -1.02 -15.53 7.14
N TRP A 60 0.28 -15.46 6.90
CA TRP A 60 0.85 -14.97 5.66
C TRP A 60 0.62 -15.92 4.50
N THR A 61 0.26 -15.36 3.35
CA THR A 61 0.34 -16.02 2.03
C THR A 61 1.18 -15.14 1.11
N PHE A 62 2.18 -15.72 0.45
CA PHE A 62 3.14 -14.94 -0.37
C PHE A 62 2.83 -14.96 -1.88
N GLY A 63 1.75 -15.64 -2.30
CA GLY A 63 1.37 -15.76 -3.72
C GLY A 63 2.25 -16.68 -4.57
N ASP A 64 3.36 -17.18 -4.04
CA ASP A 64 4.24 -18.18 -4.68
C ASP A 64 3.95 -19.63 -4.24
N GLY A 65 2.88 -19.82 -3.47
CA GLY A 65 2.50 -21.10 -2.85
C GLY A 65 3.12 -21.36 -1.48
N LYS A 66 3.90 -20.43 -0.93
CA LYS A 66 4.40 -20.50 0.46
C LYS A 66 3.57 -19.65 1.42
N GLU A 67 3.62 -20.04 2.69
CA GLU A 67 2.86 -19.44 3.80
C GLU A 67 3.76 -19.26 5.03
N SER A 68 3.34 -18.44 6.00
CA SER A 68 4.03 -18.30 7.29
C SER A 68 3.11 -17.86 8.42
N SER A 69 3.46 -18.22 9.66
CA SER A 69 2.79 -17.75 10.89
C SER A 69 3.69 -16.88 11.78
N ALA A 70 4.90 -16.55 11.32
CA ALA A 70 5.78 -15.61 12.03
C ALA A 70 5.23 -14.18 11.94
N ALA A 71 5.50 -13.37 12.97
CA ALA A 71 5.13 -11.95 12.97
C ALA A 71 5.81 -11.19 11.83
N ASN A 72 7.14 -11.30 11.73
CA ASN A 72 7.95 -10.65 10.70
C ASN A 72 8.68 -11.73 9.87
N PRO A 73 8.02 -12.35 8.87
CA PRO A 73 8.59 -13.44 8.10
C PRO A 73 9.55 -12.94 7.00
N LYS A 74 10.27 -13.90 6.41
CA LYS A 74 11.01 -13.72 5.16
C LYS A 74 10.53 -14.74 4.14
N ASN A 75 10.44 -14.35 2.88
CA ASN A 75 10.25 -15.28 1.77
C ASN A 75 11.31 -15.06 0.69
N VAL A 76 11.72 -16.15 0.03
CA VAL A 76 12.63 -16.12 -1.13
C VAL A 76 11.85 -16.47 -2.39
N TYR A 77 11.64 -15.47 -3.24
CA TYR A 77 11.05 -15.63 -4.58
C TYR A 77 12.14 -16.13 -5.53
N VAL A 78 12.10 -17.43 -5.84
CA VAL A 78 13.13 -18.10 -6.66
C VAL A 78 12.95 -17.83 -8.16
N ASN A 79 11.71 -17.62 -8.58
CA ASN A 79 11.35 -17.34 -9.96
C ASN A 79 10.94 -15.87 -10.12
N GLU A 80 11.08 -15.34 -11.34
CA GLU A 80 10.51 -14.04 -11.69
C GLU A 80 8.97 -14.11 -11.74
N GLY A 81 8.31 -13.04 -11.28
CA GLY A 81 6.85 -12.98 -11.24
C GLY A 81 6.35 -11.76 -10.46
N ALA A 82 5.06 -11.47 -10.62
CA ALA A 82 4.34 -10.54 -9.76
C ALA A 82 3.57 -11.34 -8.71
N TYR A 83 3.86 -11.10 -7.43
CA TYR A 83 3.31 -11.87 -6.31
C TYR A 83 2.44 -10.97 -5.44
N THR A 84 1.24 -11.44 -5.11
CA THR A 84 0.33 -10.76 -4.17
C THR A 84 0.49 -11.38 -2.78
N VAL A 85 0.82 -10.54 -1.80
CA VAL A 85 1.02 -10.95 -0.40
C VAL A 85 -0.19 -10.56 0.42
N SER A 86 -0.65 -11.45 1.31
CA SER A 86 -1.73 -11.18 2.28
C SER A 86 -1.32 -11.68 3.68
N LEU A 87 -1.96 -11.12 4.72
CA LEU A 87 -1.75 -11.35 6.14
C LEU A 87 -3.09 -11.49 6.87
#